data_AF-H0TK17-F1
#
_entry.id   AF-H0TK17-F1
#
_cell.length_a   1.000
_cell.length_b   1.000
_cell.length_c   1.000
_cell.angle_alpha   90.00
_cell.angle_beta   90.00
_cell.angle_gamma   90.00
#
_symmetry.space_group_name_H-M   'P 1'
#
loop_
_entity.id
_entity.type
_entity.pdbx_description
1 polymer ?
#
loop_
_entity_poly.entity_id
_entity_poly.type
_entity_poly.pdbx_seq_one_letter_code
_entity_poly.pdbx_strand_id
1 'polypeptide(L)'
;MTPVRILLVDDHPVVREGYRRLLERQAGFQVCAEAEDAMQAYCAYKDHRPDVAIMDIALPGASGLEAVRHIYGSGTGTPGCSRSACTPARLSRSRRSRPAHRDT
;
A
#
# COMPACT_ATOMS: atom_id res chain seq x y z
N MET A 1 16.93 9.43 10.51
CA MET A 1 16.46 8.04 10.29
C MET A 1 15.49 8.06 9.13
N THR A 2 15.63 7.14 8.18
CA THR A 2 14.66 6.97 7.09
C THR A 2 13.39 6.33 7.64
N PRO A 3 12.19 6.84 7.30
CA PRO A 3 10.94 6.25 7.78
C PRO A 3 10.77 4.87 7.17
N VAL A 4 10.28 3.91 7.97
CA VAL A 4 9.90 2.58 7.53
C VAL A 4 8.66 2.70 6.65
N ARG A 5 8.76 2.17 5.43
CA ARG A 5 7.75 2.28 4.38
C ARG A 5 6.81 1.09 4.43
N ILE A 6 5.54 1.37 4.65
CA ILE A 6 4.51 0.37 4.92
C ILE A 6 3.53 0.30 3.74
N LEU A 7 3.26 -0.92 3.27
CA LEU A 7 2.14 -1.23 2.38
C LEU A 7 0.97 -1.76 3.23
N LEU A 8 -0.22 -1.16 3.09
CA LEU A 8 -1.44 -1.65 3.73
C LEU A 8 -2.31 -2.41 2.71
N VAL A 9 -2.76 -3.61 3.06
CA VAL A 9 -3.62 -4.44 2.22
C VAL A 9 -4.83 -4.90 3.05
N ASP A 10 -6.00 -4.37 2.71
CA ASP A 10 -7.25 -4.63 3.44
C ASP A 10 -8.43 -4.25 2.54
N ASP A 11 -9.45 -5.09 2.41
CA ASP A 11 -10.63 -4.83 1.56
C ASP A 11 -11.65 -3.88 2.23
N HIS A 12 -11.45 -3.52 3.51
CA HIS A 12 -12.29 -2.61 4.27
C HIS A 12 -11.66 -1.20 4.35
N PRO A 13 -12.21 -0.20 3.62
CA PRO A 13 -11.65 1.16 3.58
C PRO A 13 -11.53 1.83 4.96
N VAL A 14 -12.48 1.54 5.87
CA VAL A 14 -12.50 2.10 7.23
C VAL A 14 -11.32 1.60 8.06
N VAL A 15 -11.00 0.30 7.94
CA VAL A 15 -9.87 -0.31 8.65
C VAL A 15 -8.55 0.28 8.13
N ARG A 16 -8.43 0.42 6.80
CA ARG A 16 -7.26 1.00 6.15
C ARG A 16 -6.98 2.44 6.57
N GLU A 17 -8.01 3.29 6.59
CA GLU A 17 -7.90 4.67 7.06
C GLU A 17 -7.53 4.72 8.56
N GLY A 18 -8.08 3.82 9.37
CA GLY A 18 -7.73 3.66 10.79
C GLY A 18 -6.25 3.36 10.99
N TYR A 19 -5.72 2.35 10.29
CA TYR A 19 -4.30 2.00 10.34
C TYR A 19 -3.40 3.12 9.84
N ARG A 20 -3.77 3.74 8.72
CA ARG A 20 -3.01 4.87 8.17
C ARG A 20 -2.85 5.98 9.19
N ARG A 21 -3.95 6.41 9.82
CA ARG A 21 -3.92 7.44 10.86
C ARG A 21 -3.10 7.03 12.08
N LEU A 22 -3.15 5.76 12.48
CA LEU A 22 -2.39 5.25 13.62
C LEU A 22 -0.88 5.26 13.32
N LEU A 23 -0.49 4.77 12.15
CA LEU A 23 0.91 4.67 11.74
C LEU A 23 1.53 6.04 11.45
N GLU A 24 0.82 6.93 10.76
CA GLU A 24 1.33 8.28 10.43
C GLU A 24 1.47 9.19 11.66
N ARG A 25 0.84 8.86 12.80
CA ARG A 25 1.05 9.59 14.08
C ARG A 25 2.41 9.34 14.69
N GLN A 26 3.04 8.21 14.40
CA GLN A 26 4.34 7.87 14.96
C GLN A 26 5.45 8.29 14.01
N ALA A 27 6.35 9.14 14.51
CA ALA A 27 7.54 9.53 13.77
C ALA A 27 8.39 8.28 13.46
N GLY A 28 8.62 8.02 12.18
CA GLY A 28 9.39 6.86 11.71
C GLY A 28 8.60 5.84 10.89
N PHE A 29 7.28 5.99 10.75
CA PHE A 29 6.47 5.19 9.84
C PHE A 29 5.87 6.04 8.72
N GLN A 30 5.78 5.45 7.54
CA GLN A 30 5.14 6.06 6.38
C GLN A 30 4.37 5.02 5.58
N VAL A 31 3.07 5.21 5.40
CA VAL A 31 2.31 4.40 4.43
C VAL A 31 2.69 4.84 3.02
N CYS A 32 3.33 3.94 2.26
CA CYS A 32 3.79 4.24 0.91
C CYS A 32 2.80 3.84 -0.17
N ALA A 33 1.95 2.86 0.11
CA ALA A 33 0.91 2.38 -0.81
C ALA A 33 -0.20 1.65 -0.05
N GLU A 34 -1.33 1.51 -0.72
CA GLU A 34 -2.54 0.86 -0.24
C GLU A 34 -3.09 -0.06 -1.33
N ALA A 35 -3.66 -1.19 -0.93
CA ALA A 35 -4.29 -2.16 -1.81
C ALA A 35 -5.55 -2.74 -1.15
N GLU A 36 -6.52 -3.14 -1.97
CA GLU A 36 -7.76 -3.77 -1.51
C GLU A 36 -7.83 -5.27 -1.80
N ASP A 37 -6.90 -5.78 -2.60
CA ASP A 37 -6.83 -7.19 -3.00
C ASP A 37 -5.37 -7.64 -3.20
N ALA A 38 -5.17 -8.95 -3.35
CA ALA A 38 -3.86 -9.57 -3.53
C ALA A 38 -3.12 -9.11 -4.81
N MET A 39 -3.85 -8.81 -5.89
CA MET A 39 -3.24 -8.34 -7.14
C MET A 39 -2.69 -6.92 -6.94
N GLN A 40 -3.52 -6.01 -6.44
CA GLN A 40 -3.13 -4.65 -6.13
C GLN A 40 -1.97 -4.62 -5.15
N ALA A 41 -1.98 -5.51 -4.14
CA ALA A 41 -0.88 -5.66 -3.20
C ALA A 41 0.43 -6.02 -3.91
N TYR A 42 0.39 -6.96 -4.86
CA TYR A 42 1.57 -7.37 -5.62
C TYR A 42 2.11 -6.26 -6.55
N CYS A 43 1.24 -5.58 -7.30
CA CYS A 43 1.64 -4.42 -8.11
C CYS A 43 2.24 -3.33 -7.21
N ALA A 44 1.57 -2.98 -6.12
CA ALA A 44 2.03 -1.96 -5.17
C ALA A 44 3.37 -2.33 -4.52
N TYR A 45 3.58 -3.58 -4.16
CA TYR A 45 4.84 -4.08 -3.62
C TYR A 45 5.99 -3.90 -4.61
N LYS A 46 5.79 -4.25 -5.88
CA LYS A 46 6.81 -4.09 -6.93
C LYS A 46 7.17 -2.63 -7.18
N ASP A 47 6.16 -1.78 -7.27
CA ASP A 47 6.32 -0.37 -7.63
C ASP A 47 6.91 0.43 -6.47
N HIS A 48 6.46 0.16 -5.25
CA HIS A 48 6.82 0.96 -4.09
C HIS A 48 7.97 0.37 -3.29
N ARG A 49 8.27 -0.94 -3.37
CA ARG A 49 9.32 -1.59 -2.56
C ARG A 49 9.20 -1.23 -1.06
N PRO A 50 8.07 -1.57 -0.42
CA PRO A 50 7.88 -1.33 1.01
C PRO A 50 8.86 -2.15 1.85
N ASP A 51 9.19 -1.65 3.04
CA ASP A 51 9.99 -2.37 4.03
C ASP A 51 9.14 -3.40 4.78
N VAL A 52 7.85 -3.07 5.00
CA VAL A 52 6.88 -3.92 5.71
C VAL A 52 5.56 -3.89 4.95
N ALA A 53 4.89 -5.04 4.84
CA ALA A 53 3.52 -5.13 4.36
C ALA A 53 2.61 -5.62 5.49
N ILE A 54 1.55 -4.88 5.79
CA ILE A 54 0.47 -5.29 6.68
C ILE A 54 -0.68 -5.73 5.79
N MET A 55 -1.06 -6.99 5.90
CA MET A 55 -2.05 -7.59 5.02
C MET A 55 -3.08 -8.36 5.84
N ASP A 56 -4.34 -8.11 5.55
CA ASP A 56 -5.43 -8.93 6.05
C ASP A 56 -5.34 -10.34 5.44
N ILE A 57 -5.43 -11.34 6.31
CA ILE A 57 -5.39 -12.75 5.95
C ILE A 57 -6.77 -13.20 5.44
N ALA A 58 -7.84 -12.53 5.89
CA ALA A 58 -9.22 -12.84 5.55
C ALA A 58 -9.69 -12.22 4.21
N LEU A 59 -8.78 -11.69 3.39
CA LEU A 59 -9.11 -11.12 2.08
C LEU A 59 -9.93 -12.11 1.23
N PRO A 60 -11.12 -11.71 0.75
CA PRO A 60 -11.94 -12.57 -0.09
C PRO A 60 -11.33 -12.75 -1.48
N GLY A 61 -11.28 -14.00 -1.96
CA GLY A 61 -10.77 -14.34 -3.29
C GLY A 61 -9.34 -14.91 -3.26
N ALA A 62 -8.43 -14.31 -4.02
CA ALA A 62 -7.01 -14.67 -4.01
C ALA A 62 -6.44 -14.35 -2.63
N SER A 63 -6.29 -15.38 -1.80
CA SER A 63 -6.05 -15.21 -0.36
C SER A 63 -4.82 -14.31 -0.10
N GLY A 64 -4.80 -13.57 1.01
CA GLY A 64 -3.60 -12.86 1.44
C GLY A 64 -2.36 -13.79 1.47
N LEU A 65 -2.58 -15.09 1.72
CA LEU A 65 -1.53 -16.10 1.63
C LEU A 65 -0.95 -16.29 0.21
N GLU A 66 -1.76 -16.14 -0.84
CA GLU A 66 -1.30 -16.16 -2.23
C GLU A 66 -0.44 -14.92 -2.53
N ALA A 67 -0.83 -13.74 -2.04
CA ALA A 67 0.02 -12.55 -2.15
C ALA A 67 1.37 -12.75 -1.44
N VAL A 68 1.40 -13.32 -0.22
CA VAL A 68 2.65 -13.70 0.46
C VAL A 68 3.45 -14.68 -0.39
N ARG A 69 2.82 -15.71 -0.96
CA ARG A 69 3.48 -16.67 -1.85
C ARG A 69 4.00 -16.02 -3.13
N HIS A 70 3.36 -15.01 -3.68
CA HIS A 70 3.86 -14.29 -4.85
C HIS A 70 5.00 -13.33 -4.52
N ILE A 71 5.02 -12.78 -3.30
CA ILE A 71 6.07 -11.87 -2.82
C ILE A 71 7.33 -12.64 -2.39
N TYR A 72 7.16 -13.79 -1.72
CA TYR A 72 8.26 -14.60 -1.19
C TYR A 72 8.60 -15.85 -2.00
N GLY A 73 7.65 -16.37 -2.80
CA GLY A 73 7.86 -17.54 -3.64
C GLY A 73 8.56 -17.16 -4.93
N SER A 74 9.72 -17.77 -5.13
CA SER A 74 10.55 -17.67 -6.33
C SER A 74 9.74 -17.97 -7.61
N GLY A 75 9.24 -16.92 -8.27
CA GLY A 75 9.10 -16.82 -9.73
C GLY A 75 8.38 -17.94 -10.49
N THR A 76 7.33 -18.59 -9.96
CA THR A 76 6.58 -19.59 -10.76
C THR A 76 5.08 -19.32 -10.75
N GLY A 77 4.60 -18.83 -11.89
CA GLY A 77 3.22 -19.00 -12.37
C GLY A 77 2.17 -18.08 -11.76
N THR A 78 1.85 -16.99 -12.47
CA THR A 78 0.53 -16.35 -12.36
C THR A 78 -0.34 -16.88 -13.51
N PRO A 79 -1.35 -17.75 -13.30
CA PRO A 79 -2.40 -17.93 -14.27
C PRO A 79 -3.39 -16.77 -14.10
N GLY A 80 -3.35 -15.80 -15.02
CA GLY A 80 -4.37 -14.74 -15.08
C GLY A 80 -3.88 -13.29 -15.09
N CYS A 81 -2.57 -13.04 -15.20
CA CYS A 81 -2.05 -11.67 -15.35
C CYS A 81 -2.32 -11.14 -16.76
N SER A 82 -3.52 -10.60 -17.01
CA SER A 82 -3.72 -9.67 -18.13
C SER A 82 -3.11 -8.32 -17.72
N ARG A 83 -2.10 -7.86 -18.46
CA ARG A 83 -1.34 -6.63 -18.18
C ARG A 83 -2.18 -5.33 -18.18
N SER A 84 -3.49 -5.42 -18.42
CA SER A 84 -4.36 -4.27 -18.66
C SER A 84 -5.09 -3.73 -17.43
N ALA A 85 -5.02 -4.42 -16.27
CA ALA A 85 -5.75 -4.01 -15.06
C ALA A 85 -4.87 -3.34 -13.97
N CYS A 86 -3.55 -3.31 -14.14
CA CYS A 86 -2.64 -2.68 -13.17
C CYS A 86 -2.60 -1.15 -13.42
N THR A 87 -3.71 -0.47 -13.07
CA THR A 87 -3.71 0.99 -12.94
C THR A 87 -3.40 1.33 -11.48
N PRO A 88 -2.30 2.00 -11.16
CA PRO A 88 -1.98 2.33 -9.78
C PRO A 88 -3.04 3.28 -9.22
N ALA A 89 -3.65 2.91 -8.10
CA ALA A 89 -4.55 3.75 -7.34
C ALA A 89 -3.86 5.09 -7.06
N ARG A 90 -4.47 6.15 -7.58
CA ARG A 90 -3.93 7.51 -7.62
C ARG A 90 -3.84 8.05 -6.20
N LEU A 91 -2.66 7.95 -5.57
CA LEU A 91 -2.36 8.62 -4.31
C LEU A 91 -2.64 10.12 -4.47
N SER A 92 -3.70 10.62 -3.84
CA SER A 92 -4.07 12.02 -3.86
C SER A 92 -2.94 12.85 -3.27
N ARG A 93 -2.19 13.53 -4.14
CA ARG A 93 -1.24 14.56 -3.72
C ARG A 93 -2.02 15.73 -3.14
N SER A 94 -2.29 15.71 -1.83
CA SER A 94 -2.63 16.92 -1.10
C SER A 94 -1.41 17.83 -1.14
N ARG A 95 -1.50 18.89 -1.94
CA ARG A 95 -0.50 19.96 -1.99
C ARG A 95 -0.39 20.54 -0.59
N ARG A 96 0.80 20.46 0.01
CA ARG A 96 1.15 21.18 1.23
C ARG A 96 0.97 22.68 0.97
N SER A 97 0.15 23.27 1.81
CA SER A 97 0.15 24.67 2.19
C SER A 97 1.57 25.14 2.58
N ARG A 98 1.95 26.34 2.13
CA ARG A 98 2.96 27.15 2.80
C ARG A 98 2.41 28.58 2.95
N PRO A 99 2.50 29.19 4.14
CA PRO A 99 2.09 30.57 4.37
C PRO A 99 3.24 31.52 4.02
N ALA A 100 2.91 32.73 3.59
CA ALA A 100 3.85 33.85 3.65
C ALA A 100 3.06 35.12 3.96
N HIS A 101 3.14 35.50 5.23
CA HIS A 101 3.03 36.87 5.72
C HIS A 101 3.71 37.85 4.74
N ARG A 102 3.03 38.95 4.42
CA ARG A 102 3.71 40.21 4.12
C ARG A 102 2.97 41.33 4.82
N ASP A 103 3.59 41.81 5.88
CA ASP A 103 3.39 43.14 6.42
C ASP A 103 3.80 44.16 5.36
N THR A 104 2.90 45.09 5.07
CA THR A 104 3.17 46.52 4.88
C THR A 104 1.85 47.27 4.99
#